data_AF-A0A662E9A1-F1
#
_entry.id   AF-A0A662E9A1-F1
#
_cell.length_a   1.000
_cell.length_b   1.000
_cell.length_c   1.000
_cell.angle_alpha   90.00
_cell.angle_beta   90.00
_cell.angle_gamma   90.00
#
_symmetry.space_group_name_H-M   'P 1'
#
loop_
_entity.id
_entity.type
_entity.pdbx_description
1 polymer ?
#
loop_
_entity_poly.entity_id
_entity_poly.type
_entity_poly.pdbx_seq_one_letter_code
_entity_poly.pdbx_strand_id
1 'polypeptide(L)'
;MISVHADFGVPNGSPKVARVPTKRITGRLSGVIAAVILGAIVLAGCGGGSDASEPTGPPRIVDITAKEYSFSGDPGTIVAGETITFVVSNNGEENHEMQVLDGDGRRIDQTGEISPGGTDEVTVTFEEAGPYRLICDIDDHLSRGQTAGLTVVES
;
A
#
# COMPACT_ATOMS: atom_id res chain seq x y z
N MET A 1 19.51 36.96 32.57
CA MET A 1 18.06 37.26 32.51
C MET A 1 17.83 38.24 31.39
N ILE A 2 17.56 37.76 30.18
CA ILE A 2 17.04 38.56 29.06
C ILE A 2 15.94 37.70 28.44
N SER A 3 14.71 38.16 28.63
CA SER A 3 13.49 37.54 28.14
C SER A 3 13.23 38.07 26.73
N VAL A 4 13.14 37.19 25.74
CA VAL A 4 12.72 37.53 24.38
C VAL A 4 11.45 36.74 24.09
N HIS A 5 10.32 37.42 24.14
CA HIS A 5 9.02 36.92 23.70
C HIS A 5 8.99 36.96 22.17
N ALA A 6 8.80 35.79 21.54
CA ALA A 6 8.46 35.68 20.14
C ALA A 6 6.93 35.69 19.99
N ASP A 7 6.40 36.62 19.22
CA ASP A 7 4.99 36.68 18.83
C ASP A 7 4.88 36.10 17.41
N PHE A 8 4.46 34.83 17.31
CA PHE A 8 4.18 34.15 16.05
C PHE A 8 2.67 34.07 15.87
N GLY A 9 2.12 34.94 15.02
CA GLY A 9 0.72 34.94 14.63
C GLY A 9 0.37 33.70 13.82
N VAL A 10 -0.60 32.92 14.31
CA VAL A 10 -1.19 31.76 13.64
C VAL A 10 -2.38 32.22 12.79
N PRO A 11 -2.39 32.09 11.45
CA PRO A 11 -3.60 32.27 10.68
C PRO A 11 -4.49 31.02 10.76
N ASN A 12 -5.67 31.19 11.37
CA ASN A 12 -6.77 30.24 11.36
C ASN A 12 -7.41 30.17 9.96
N GLY A 13 -7.19 29.06 9.24
CA GLY A 13 -7.85 28.76 7.97
C GLY A 13 -8.33 27.30 7.94
N SER A 14 -9.63 27.09 8.09
CA SER A 14 -10.25 25.75 7.98
C SER A 14 -10.40 25.36 6.50
N PRO A 15 -10.06 24.14 6.07
CA PRO A 15 -10.30 23.70 4.70
C PRO A 15 -11.81 23.47 4.47
N LYS A 16 -12.37 24.15 3.47
CA LYS A 16 -13.74 23.97 2.99
C LYS A 16 -13.79 22.68 2.15
N VAL A 17 -14.38 21.62 2.69
CA VAL A 17 -14.66 20.37 1.96
C VAL A 17 -15.71 20.64 0.88
N ALA A 18 -15.31 20.57 -0.39
CA ALA A 18 -16.22 20.67 -1.54
C ALA A 18 -16.93 19.33 -1.75
N ARG A 19 -18.27 19.33 -1.68
CA ARG A 19 -19.11 18.16 -2.00
C ARG A 19 -19.28 18.06 -3.51
N VAL A 20 -18.91 16.92 -4.10
CA VAL A 20 -19.15 16.61 -5.51
C VAL A 20 -20.60 16.15 -5.70
N PRO A 21 -21.39 16.76 -6.60
CA PRO A 21 -22.75 16.32 -6.90
C PRO A 21 -22.77 15.10 -7.83
N THR A 22 -23.49 14.05 -7.42
CA THR A 22 -23.76 12.88 -8.25
C THR A 22 -24.81 13.21 -9.31
N LYS A 23 -24.41 13.27 -10.58
CA LYS A 23 -25.31 13.57 -11.70
C LYS A 23 -26.10 12.31 -12.09
N ARG A 24 -27.35 12.24 -11.65
CA ARG A 24 -28.35 11.28 -12.16
C ARG A 24 -28.68 11.62 -13.61
N ILE A 25 -28.31 10.75 -14.54
CA ILE A 25 -28.65 10.90 -15.96
C ILE A 25 -29.98 10.20 -16.20
N THR A 26 -31.07 10.96 -16.14
CA THR A 26 -32.36 10.56 -16.70
C THR A 26 -32.53 11.27 -18.05
N GLY A 27 -32.41 10.52 -19.15
CA GLY A 27 -32.69 10.99 -20.50
C GLY A 27 -33.66 10.03 -21.17
N ARG A 28 -34.93 10.45 -21.27
CA ARG A 28 -35.94 9.82 -22.13
C ARG A 28 -35.73 10.34 -23.56
N LEU A 29 -35.73 9.47 -24.57
CA LEU A 29 -36.12 9.87 -25.93
C LEU A 29 -36.81 8.70 -26.65
N SER A 30 -38.00 9.00 -27.15
CA SER A 30 -38.87 8.16 -27.97
C SER A 30 -38.28 7.84 -29.34
N GLY A 31 -38.73 6.74 -29.97
CA GLY A 31 -38.77 6.65 -31.44
C GLY A 31 -38.38 5.29 -32.02
N VAL A 32 -39.39 4.48 -32.32
CA VAL A 32 -39.40 3.23 -33.09
C VAL A 32 -38.76 3.38 -34.48
N ILE A 33 -38.07 2.34 -34.99
CA ILE A 33 -38.23 1.75 -36.35
C ILE A 33 -37.51 0.40 -36.38
N ALA A 34 -38.26 -0.62 -36.79
CA ALA A 34 -37.79 -1.98 -37.04
C ALA A 34 -37.12 -2.10 -38.43
N ALA A 35 -36.04 -2.87 -38.52
CA ALA A 35 -35.60 -3.48 -39.76
C ALA A 35 -34.83 -4.78 -39.45
N VAL A 36 -35.44 -5.90 -39.84
CA VAL A 36 -34.84 -7.24 -39.91
C VAL A 36 -33.84 -7.27 -41.05
N ILE A 37 -32.58 -7.62 -40.78
CA ILE A 37 -31.63 -8.12 -41.79
C ILE A 37 -30.82 -9.27 -41.18
N LEU A 38 -31.02 -10.46 -41.75
CA LEU A 38 -30.15 -11.63 -41.64
C LEU A 38 -28.77 -11.30 -42.26
N GLY A 39 -27.69 -11.53 -41.51
CA GLY A 39 -26.33 -11.41 -42.03
C GLY A 39 -25.30 -11.97 -41.07
N ALA A 40 -24.87 -13.21 -41.30
CA ALA A 40 -23.73 -13.82 -40.63
C ALA A 40 -22.42 -13.18 -41.14
N ILE A 41 -21.67 -12.54 -40.24
CA ILE A 41 -20.25 -12.21 -40.45
C ILE A 41 -19.49 -12.62 -39.18
N VAL A 42 -18.68 -13.66 -39.33
CA VAL A 42 -17.67 -14.12 -38.38
C VAL A 42 -16.50 -13.15 -38.48
N LEU A 43 -16.21 -12.42 -37.39
CA LEU A 43 -14.97 -11.68 -37.24
C LEU A 43 -14.37 -12.02 -35.86
N ALA A 44 -13.27 -12.76 -35.92
CA ALA A 44 -12.40 -13.07 -34.80
C ALA A 44 -11.81 -11.77 -34.24
N GLY A 45 -12.14 -11.47 -32.98
CA GLY A 45 -11.49 -10.44 -32.18
C GLY A 45 -10.45 -11.08 -31.27
N CYS A 46 -9.19 -11.06 -31.72
CA CYS A 46 -7.98 -11.24 -30.91
C CYS A 46 -8.04 -10.25 -29.73
N GLY A 47 -7.86 -10.64 -28.46
CA GLY A 47 -6.62 -11.21 -27.94
C GLY A 47 -5.85 -10.08 -27.25
N GLY A 48 -6.13 -9.90 -25.96
CA GLY A 48 -5.55 -8.85 -25.12
C GLY A 48 -6.17 -8.88 -23.73
N GLY A 49 -6.37 -10.10 -23.19
CA GLY A 49 -6.60 -10.26 -21.77
C GLY A 49 -5.27 -9.94 -21.10
N SER A 50 -5.21 -8.83 -20.39
CA SER A 50 -4.16 -8.63 -19.41
C SER A 50 -4.29 -9.77 -18.42
N ASP A 51 -3.40 -10.76 -18.50
CA ASP A 51 -3.14 -11.70 -17.41
C ASP A 51 -2.57 -10.87 -16.25
N ALA A 52 -3.44 -10.14 -15.57
CA ALA A 52 -3.21 -9.81 -14.18
C ALA A 52 -3.33 -11.14 -13.46
N SER A 53 -2.18 -11.76 -13.17
CA SER A 53 -2.10 -12.92 -12.30
C SER A 53 -2.87 -12.59 -11.03
N GLU A 54 -4.08 -13.12 -10.90
CA GLU A 54 -4.84 -13.03 -9.66
C GLU A 54 -4.01 -13.77 -8.60
N PRO A 55 -3.80 -13.19 -7.39
CA PRO A 55 -3.07 -13.88 -6.35
C PRO A 55 -3.76 -15.22 -6.06
N THR A 56 -3.05 -16.31 -6.36
CA THR A 56 -3.59 -17.68 -6.34
C THR A 56 -3.61 -18.32 -4.94
N GLY A 57 -3.22 -17.56 -3.90
CA GLY A 57 -3.19 -18.01 -2.51
C GLY A 57 -4.25 -17.34 -1.63
N PRO A 58 -4.64 -17.96 -0.50
CA PRO A 58 -5.41 -17.27 0.52
C PRO A 58 -4.63 -16.03 1.03
N PRO A 59 -5.30 -14.92 1.36
CA PRO A 59 -4.63 -13.73 1.85
C PRO A 59 -3.86 -14.05 3.13
N ARG A 60 -2.54 -13.91 3.08
CA ARG A 60 -1.65 -14.11 4.22
C ARG A 60 -1.44 -12.77 4.90
N ILE A 61 -1.89 -12.67 6.15
CA ILE A 61 -1.71 -11.49 6.99
C ILE A 61 -0.60 -11.80 8.00
N VAL A 62 0.35 -10.89 8.13
CA VAL A 62 1.47 -10.99 9.08
C VAL A 62 1.49 -9.75 9.97
N ASP A 63 1.39 -9.95 11.28
CA ASP A 63 1.53 -8.86 12.24
C ASP A 63 3.00 -8.53 12.49
N ILE A 64 3.35 -7.26 12.34
CA ILE A 64 4.66 -6.69 12.68
C ILE A 64 4.45 -5.66 13.79
N THR A 65 5.25 -5.72 14.83
CA THR A 65 5.34 -4.67 15.85
C THR A 65 6.58 -3.83 15.60
N ALA A 66 6.41 -2.52 15.49
CA ALA A 66 7.47 -1.54 15.57
C ALA A 66 7.55 -1.00 17.01
N LYS A 67 8.76 -0.99 17.59
CA LYS A 67 8.99 -0.49 18.94
C LYS A 67 10.42 0.03 19.08
N GLU A 68 10.55 1.27 19.54
CA GLU A 68 11.80 2.03 19.55
C GLU A 68 12.57 1.87 18.23
N TYR A 69 13.69 1.15 18.17
CA TYR A 69 14.48 1.00 16.93
C TYR A 69 14.49 -0.45 16.44
N SER A 70 13.36 -1.13 16.58
CA SER A 70 13.24 -2.56 16.27
C SER A 70 11.90 -2.92 15.64
N PHE A 71 11.95 -3.94 14.80
CA PHE A 71 10.76 -4.67 14.36
C PHE A 71 10.74 -6.05 15.01
N SER A 72 9.56 -6.53 15.35
CA SER A 72 9.33 -7.92 15.77
C SER A 72 8.09 -8.48 15.10
N GLY A 73 8.20 -9.72 14.62
CA GLY A 73 7.14 -10.46 13.95
C GLY A 73 7.78 -11.66 13.26
N ASP A 74 6.99 -12.67 12.94
CA ASP A 74 7.46 -13.85 12.23
C ASP A 74 6.60 -14.06 10.99
N PRO A 75 7.09 -13.64 9.81
CA PRO A 75 6.40 -13.93 8.58
C PRO A 75 6.42 -15.42 8.24
N GLY A 76 7.27 -16.25 8.87
CA GLY A 76 7.54 -17.62 8.46
C GLY A 76 8.25 -17.70 7.10
N THR A 77 8.22 -18.87 6.47
CA THR A 77 8.73 -19.03 5.10
C THR A 77 7.81 -18.31 4.12
N ILE A 78 8.36 -17.44 3.30
CA ILE A 78 7.67 -16.80 2.18
C ILE A 78 8.18 -17.43 0.89
N VAL A 79 7.26 -17.82 0.01
CA VAL A 79 7.52 -18.41 -1.29
C VAL A 79 7.32 -17.35 -2.37
N ALA A 80 8.13 -17.39 -3.43
CA ALA A 80 7.96 -16.51 -4.58
C ALA A 80 6.54 -16.65 -5.19
N GLY A 81 5.94 -15.52 -5.54
CA GLY A 81 4.54 -15.41 -5.97
C GLY A 81 3.52 -15.23 -4.83
N GLU A 82 3.93 -15.29 -3.56
CA GLU A 82 3.02 -15.00 -2.44
C GLU A 82 2.74 -13.50 -2.28
N THR A 83 1.47 -13.16 -2.03
CA THR A 83 1.05 -11.83 -1.59
C THR A 83 0.82 -11.82 -0.08
N ILE A 84 1.45 -10.87 0.62
CA ILE A 84 1.38 -10.73 2.06
C ILE A 84 0.97 -9.31 2.42
N THR A 85 -0.02 -9.20 3.28
CA THR A 85 -0.38 -7.96 3.97
C THR A 85 0.31 -7.94 5.32
N PHE A 86 1.24 -7.01 5.51
CA PHE A 86 1.84 -6.73 6.80
C PHE A 86 0.99 -5.71 7.54
N VAL A 87 0.50 -6.08 8.72
CA VAL A 87 -0.19 -5.16 9.64
C VAL A 87 0.84 -4.69 10.66
N VAL A 88 1.24 -3.42 10.57
CA VAL A 88 2.32 -2.85 11.36
C VAL A 88 1.72 -2.05 12.50
N SER A 89 1.96 -2.47 13.74
CA SER A 89 1.53 -1.77 14.95
C SER A 89 2.71 -1.09 15.63
N ASN A 90 2.57 0.20 15.95
CA ASN A 90 3.54 0.93 16.72
C ASN A 90 3.25 0.81 18.23
N ASN A 91 4.06 0.01 18.92
CA ASN A 91 3.97 -0.20 20.37
C ASN A 91 5.11 0.51 21.14
N GLY A 92 5.77 1.48 20.50
CA GLY A 92 6.80 2.32 21.09
C GLY A 92 6.36 3.76 21.30
N GLU A 93 7.32 4.62 21.64
CA GLU A 93 7.10 6.06 21.88
C GLU A 93 7.48 6.95 20.69
N GLU A 94 8.29 6.42 19.76
CA GLU A 94 8.69 7.12 18.52
C GLU A 94 7.71 6.83 17.38
N ASN A 95 7.64 7.71 16.38
CA ASN A 95 6.90 7.44 15.15
C ASN A 95 7.64 6.41 14.29
N HIS A 96 6.91 5.51 13.63
CA HIS A 96 7.48 4.46 12.79
C HIS A 96 6.82 4.37 11.44
N GLU A 97 7.57 3.95 10.44
CA GLU A 97 7.02 3.37 9.22
C GLU A 97 7.68 2.01 8.98
N MET A 98 7.18 1.27 7.98
CA MET A 98 7.87 0.10 7.47
C MET A 98 7.95 0.16 5.95
N GLN A 99 9.18 0.22 5.43
CA GLN A 99 9.45 0.02 4.01
C GLN A 99 9.86 -1.43 3.75
N VAL A 100 9.40 -1.99 2.63
CA VAL A 100 9.85 -3.30 2.13
C VAL A 100 10.79 -3.07 0.96
N LEU A 101 12.03 -3.53 1.10
CA LEU A 101 13.07 -3.43 0.07
C LEU A 101 13.37 -4.80 -0.54
N ASP A 102 13.65 -4.81 -1.85
CA ASP A 102 14.21 -5.97 -2.55
C ASP A 102 15.70 -6.20 -2.23
N GLY A 103 16.28 -7.25 -2.81
CA GLY A 103 17.69 -7.62 -2.61
C GLY A 103 18.70 -6.59 -3.15
N ASP A 104 18.28 -5.72 -4.06
CA ASP A 104 19.08 -4.61 -4.59
C ASP A 104 18.89 -3.32 -3.77
N GLY A 105 18.04 -3.35 -2.73
CA GLY A 105 17.74 -2.21 -1.87
C GLY A 105 16.73 -1.23 -2.46
N ARG A 106 15.98 -1.60 -3.52
CA ARG A 106 14.90 -0.77 -4.04
C ARG A 106 13.65 -0.95 -3.19
N ARG A 107 12.97 0.15 -2.91
CA ARG A 107 11.68 0.12 -2.20
C ARG A 107 10.59 -0.41 -3.12
N ILE A 108 9.95 -1.49 -2.66
CA ILE A 108 8.80 -2.11 -3.32
C ILE A 108 7.55 -1.35 -2.91
N ASP A 109 7.32 -1.24 -1.60
CA ASP A 109 6.22 -0.49 -1.02
C ASP A 109 6.51 -0.12 0.45
N GLN A 110 5.61 0.63 1.09
CA GLN A 110 5.72 1.04 2.49
C GLN A 110 4.37 1.38 3.12
N THR A 111 4.33 1.40 4.45
CA THR A 111 3.27 2.10 5.21
C THR A 111 3.44 3.62 5.13
N GLY A 112 2.44 4.36 5.60
CA GLY A 112 2.65 5.73 6.07
C GLY A 112 3.39 5.76 7.41
N GLU A 113 3.57 6.98 7.94
CA GLU A 113 4.06 7.18 9.30
C GLU A 113 2.97 6.81 10.32
N ILE A 114 3.37 6.01 11.30
CA ILE A 114 2.53 5.38 12.32
C ILE A 114 2.92 5.99 13.66
N SER A 115 2.02 6.81 14.21
CA SER A 115 2.19 7.38 15.55
C SER A 115 2.11 6.32 16.65
N PRO A 116 2.63 6.59 17.86
CA PRO A 116 2.51 5.70 19.02
C PRO A 116 1.08 5.19 19.26
N GLY A 117 0.93 3.87 19.39
CA GLY A 117 -0.37 3.19 19.52
C GLY A 117 -1.18 3.08 18.23
N GLY A 118 -0.64 3.55 17.11
CA GLY A 118 -1.24 3.45 15.78
C GLY A 118 -0.94 2.13 15.08
N THR A 119 -1.67 1.90 14.00
CA THR A 119 -1.49 0.78 13.09
C THR A 119 -1.65 1.27 11.65
N ASP A 120 -0.86 0.72 10.74
CA ASP A 120 -1.05 0.85 9.29
C ASP A 120 -0.69 -0.48 8.61
N GLU A 121 -1.06 -0.63 7.35
CA GLU A 121 -0.81 -1.86 6.59
C GLU A 121 -0.13 -1.60 5.25
N VAL A 122 0.67 -2.57 4.81
CA VAL A 122 1.28 -2.59 3.47
C VAL A 122 1.15 -3.99 2.88
N THR A 123 0.73 -4.07 1.62
CA THR A 123 0.53 -5.35 0.93
C THR A 123 1.55 -5.50 -0.19
N VAL A 124 2.36 -6.56 -0.14
CA VAL A 124 3.44 -6.82 -1.09
C VAL A 124 3.29 -8.20 -1.69
N THR A 125 3.40 -8.30 -3.02
CA THR A 125 3.63 -9.58 -3.71
C THR A 125 5.13 -9.78 -3.90
N PHE A 126 5.64 -10.91 -3.40
CA PHE A 126 7.05 -11.27 -3.49
C PHE A 126 7.31 -12.08 -4.75
N GLU A 127 7.49 -11.40 -5.88
CA GLU A 127 7.60 -12.05 -7.20
C GLU A 127 8.86 -12.91 -7.37
N GLU A 128 9.95 -12.59 -6.67
CA GLU A 128 11.27 -13.21 -6.84
C GLU A 128 11.75 -13.84 -5.54
N ALA A 129 12.44 -14.98 -5.62
CA ALA A 129 13.14 -15.53 -4.49
C ALA A 129 14.42 -14.72 -4.20
N GLY A 130 14.80 -14.64 -2.93
CA GLY A 130 16.01 -13.93 -2.52
C GLY A 130 15.88 -13.18 -1.20
N PRO A 131 16.88 -12.35 -0.89
CA PRO A 131 16.86 -11.51 0.29
C PRO A 131 15.93 -10.31 0.09
N TYR A 132 15.18 -10.00 1.14
CA TYR A 132 14.39 -8.79 1.27
C TYR A 132 14.71 -8.13 2.62
N ARG A 133 14.35 -6.86 2.78
CA ARG A 133 14.61 -6.15 4.02
C ARG A 133 13.48 -5.22 4.39
N LEU A 134 13.08 -5.26 5.66
CA LEU A 134 12.21 -4.28 6.30
C LEU A 134 13.09 -3.19 6.92
N ILE A 135 12.74 -1.92 6.73
CA ILE A 135 13.42 -0.77 7.35
C ILE A 135 12.42 0.28 7.83
N CYS A 136 12.83 1.14 8.77
CA CYS A 136 12.21 2.44 9.03
C CYS A 136 13.24 3.53 8.66
N ASP A 137 12.91 4.41 7.71
CA ASP A 137 13.82 5.46 7.22
C ASP A 137 13.51 6.85 7.81
N ILE A 138 12.81 6.88 8.95
CA ILE A 138 12.58 8.11 9.70
C ILE A 138 13.87 8.50 10.42
N ASP A 139 14.36 9.71 10.12
CA ASP A 139 15.55 10.32 10.74
C ASP A 139 16.74 9.36 10.88
N ASP A 140 17.07 8.94 12.12
CA ASP A 140 18.21 8.07 12.42
C ASP A 140 17.81 6.62 12.71
N HIS A 141 16.54 6.24 12.52
CA HIS A 141 15.98 4.97 12.98
C HIS A 141 16.68 3.76 12.35
N LEU A 142 16.88 3.77 11.03
CA LEU A 142 17.64 2.74 10.33
C LEU A 142 19.08 2.64 10.85
N SER A 143 19.75 3.78 11.04
CA SER A 143 21.14 3.82 11.53
C SER A 143 21.28 3.29 12.95
N ARG A 144 20.19 3.34 13.74
CA ARG A 144 20.08 2.79 15.09
C ARG A 144 19.67 1.32 15.13
N GLY A 145 19.41 0.73 13.97
CA GLY A 145 19.18 -0.71 13.82
C GLY A 145 17.74 -1.10 13.54
N GLN A 146 16.85 -0.17 13.21
CA GLN A 146 15.46 -0.50 12.88
C GLN A 146 15.35 -1.13 11.49
N THR A 147 15.75 -2.39 11.42
CA THR A 147 15.71 -3.22 10.22
C THR A 147 15.51 -4.69 10.57
N ALA A 148 14.85 -5.43 9.68
CA ALA A 148 14.74 -6.88 9.76
C ALA A 148 14.97 -7.50 8.37
N GLY A 149 15.68 -8.63 8.32
CA GLY A 149 15.88 -9.39 7.09
C GLY A 149 14.73 -10.36 6.84
N LEU A 150 14.38 -10.53 5.58
CA LEU A 150 13.45 -11.56 5.11
C LEU A 150 14.11 -12.41 4.02
N THR A 151 13.78 -13.69 3.96
CA THR A 151 14.18 -14.59 2.87
C THR A 151 12.94 -15.14 2.19
N VAL A 152 12.86 -14.93 0.89
CA VAL A 152 11.86 -15.55 0.01
C VAL A 152 12.51 -16.74 -0.70
N VAL A 153 11.84 -17.88 -0.69
CA VAL A 153 12.31 -19.11 -1.35
C VAL A 153 11.60 -19.33 -2.68
N GLU A 154 12.19 -20.15 -3.54
CA GLU A 154 11.56 -20.60 -4.79
C GLU A 154 10.23 -21.33 -4.52
N SER A 155 9.31 -21.27 -5.49
CA SER A 155 8.02 -21.99 -5.50
C SER A 155 8.12 -23.48 -5.74
#